data_AF-A0A5J4KVX7-F1
#
_entry.id   AF-A0A5J4KVX7-F1
#
_cell.length_a   1.000
_cell.length_b   1.000
_cell.length_c   1.000
_cell.angle_alpha   90.00
_cell.angle_beta   90.00
_cell.angle_gamma   90.00
#
_symmetry.space_group_name_H-M   'P 1'
#
loop_
_entity.id
_entity.type
_entity.pdbx_description
1 polymer ?
#
loop_
_entity_poly.entity_id
_entity_poly.type
_entity_poly.pdbx_seq_one_letter_code
_entity_poly.pdbx_strand_id
1 'polypeptide(L)'
;MAKATKTITQAMQYPSRYAAWFTTTQALFNTVASFYFEVITAHEQVLLLSSHKALHALETLTHATEENPDPVMPLDAIAPQVPALFRRAAIHAALGSAHAFETSLQKWRARKEKAALKKKRFTEHPRFPRGPGIGRRRSTRASGKGALRPPFFSSSGQGRGGSGSTFGS
;
A
#
# COMPACT_ATOMS: atom_id res chain seq x y z
N MET A 1 36.80 -15.76 -8.02
CA MET A 1 35.56 -16.30 -7.41
C MET A 1 34.80 -15.16 -6.75
N ALA A 2 33.52 -14.92 -7.09
CA ALA A 2 32.74 -13.83 -6.49
C ALA A 2 32.29 -14.22 -5.07
N LYS A 3 32.53 -13.35 -4.09
CA LYS A 3 32.18 -13.58 -2.68
C LYS A 3 30.66 -13.43 -2.48
N ALA A 4 30.03 -14.40 -1.83
CA ALA A 4 28.58 -14.36 -1.57
C ALA A 4 28.22 -13.16 -0.66
N THR A 5 27.32 -12.30 -1.12
CA THR A 5 26.81 -11.17 -0.34
C THR A 5 25.75 -11.68 0.65
N LYS A 6 25.93 -11.40 1.94
CA LYS A 6 24.96 -11.75 2.99
C LYS A 6 24.10 -10.54 3.31
N THR A 7 22.80 -10.62 3.06
CA THR A 7 21.82 -9.60 3.45
C THR A 7 21.42 -9.82 4.91
N ILE A 8 21.66 -8.83 5.76
CA ILE A 8 21.22 -8.83 7.16
C ILE A 8 19.97 -7.94 7.25
N THR A 9 18.88 -8.50 7.77
CA THR A 9 17.67 -7.73 8.08
C THR A 9 17.66 -7.36 9.56
N GLN A 10 17.79 -6.07 9.87
CA GLN A 10 17.74 -5.55 11.23
C GLN A 10 16.51 -4.65 11.38
N ALA A 11 15.75 -4.84 12.45
CA ALA A 11 14.68 -3.92 12.80
C ALA A 11 15.27 -2.62 13.34
N MET A 12 14.78 -1.48 12.88
CA MET A 12 15.20 -0.18 13.39
C MET A 12 14.72 -0.03 14.84
N GLN A 13 15.67 0.06 15.77
CA GLN A 13 15.38 0.32 17.18
C GLN A 13 15.42 1.84 17.40
N TYR A 14 14.34 2.39 17.95
CA TYR A 14 14.28 3.80 18.32
C TYR A 14 13.51 3.96 19.64
N PRO A 15 13.85 4.98 20.45
CA PRO A 15 13.11 5.27 21.68
C PRO A 15 11.61 5.47 21.43
N SER A 16 10.76 4.91 22.30
CA SER A 16 9.30 4.98 22.20
C SER A 16 8.77 6.41 22.02
N ARG A 17 9.43 7.42 22.60
CA ARG A 17 9.12 8.85 22.44
C ARG A 17 9.08 9.34 20.98
N TYR A 18 9.79 8.68 20.06
CA TYR A 18 9.80 9.03 18.64
C TYR A 18 8.78 8.23 17.80
N ALA A 19 8.09 7.24 18.38
CA ALA A 19 7.15 6.38 17.65
C ALA A 19 5.98 7.18 17.05
N ALA A 20 5.45 8.13 17.82
CA ALA A 20 4.40 9.03 17.34
C ALA A 20 4.90 9.89 16.18
N TRP A 21 6.09 10.49 16.30
CA TRP A 21 6.71 11.30 15.25
C TRP A 21 6.87 10.52 13.94
N PHE A 22 7.38 9.28 14.00
CA PHE A 22 7.52 8.41 12.83
C PHE A 22 6.17 8.11 12.19
N THR A 23 5.16 7.80 13.01
CA THR A 23 3.81 7.49 12.52
C THR A 23 3.20 8.70 11.80
N THR A 24 3.30 9.88 12.39
CA THR A 24 2.80 11.13 11.78
C THR A 24 3.56 11.49 10.50
N THR A 25 4.90 11.37 10.52
CA THR A 25 5.73 11.65 9.33
C THR A 25 5.44 10.65 8.21
N GLN A 26 5.24 9.38 8.54
CA GLN A 26 4.87 8.35 7.57
C GLN A 26 3.47 8.61 6.98
N ALA A 27 2.50 9.03 7.81
CA ALA A 27 1.17 9.40 7.34
C ALA A 27 1.25 10.58 6.37
N LEU A 28 1.96 11.65 6.73
CA LEU A 28 2.21 12.79 5.85
C LEU A 28 2.86 12.36 4.53
N PHE A 29 3.87 11.48 4.60
CA PHE A 29 4.56 11.00 3.40
C PHE A 29 3.62 10.23 2.47
N ASN A 30 2.79 9.36 3.04
CA ASN A 30 1.82 8.59 2.25
C ASN A 30 0.78 9.50 1.60
N THR A 31 0.29 10.53 2.31
CA THR A 31 -0.65 11.52 1.77
C THR A 31 -0.03 12.33 0.61
N VAL A 32 1.21 12.80 0.77
CA VAL A 32 1.89 13.55 -0.29
C VAL A 32 2.19 12.64 -1.49
N ALA A 33 2.60 11.41 -1.24
CA ALA A 33 2.89 10.46 -2.32
C ALA A 33 1.60 9.99 -3.03
N SER A 34 0.47 9.85 -2.35
CA SER A 34 -0.81 9.54 -3.00
C SER A 34 -1.27 10.70 -3.87
N PHE A 35 -1.10 11.94 -3.42
CA PHE A 35 -1.36 13.12 -4.24
C PHE A 35 -0.51 13.11 -5.53
N TYR A 36 0.80 12.88 -5.42
CA TYR A 36 1.64 12.78 -6.62
C TYR A 36 1.25 11.62 -7.53
N PHE A 37 0.73 10.52 -6.98
CA PHE A 37 0.19 9.44 -7.78
C PHE A 37 -1.05 9.89 -8.58
N GLU A 38 -1.96 10.65 -7.96
CA GLU A 38 -3.11 11.25 -8.64
C GLU A 38 -2.67 12.21 -9.76
N VAL A 39 -1.67 13.05 -9.50
CA VAL A 39 -1.06 13.94 -10.50
C VAL A 39 -0.53 13.15 -11.70
N ILE A 40 0.20 12.06 -11.45
CA ILE A 40 0.74 11.19 -12.50
C ILE A 40 -0.40 10.52 -13.30
N THR A 41 -1.47 10.09 -12.63
CA THR A 41 -2.63 9.50 -13.35
C THR A 41 -3.38 10.51 -14.20
N ALA A 42 -3.38 11.80 -13.83
CA ALA A 42 -3.93 12.86 -14.65
C ALA A 42 -3.00 13.23 -15.84
N HIS A 43 -1.69 13.03 -15.68
CA HIS A 43 -0.67 13.36 -16.67
C HIS A 43 0.19 12.14 -17.04
N GLU A 44 -0.42 11.14 -17.69
CA GLU A 44 0.26 9.89 -18.06
C GLU A 44 1.52 10.10 -18.92
N GLN A 45 1.62 11.23 -19.64
CA GLN A 45 2.77 11.56 -20.48
C GLN A 45 4.08 11.72 -19.68
N VAL A 46 3.98 11.99 -18.38
CA VAL A 46 5.13 12.10 -17.47
C VAL A 46 5.89 10.77 -17.38
N LEU A 47 5.21 9.63 -17.54
CA LEU A 47 5.82 8.30 -17.48
C LEU A 47 6.72 7.99 -18.69
N LEU A 48 6.61 8.75 -19.78
CA LEU A 48 7.44 8.62 -20.97
C LEU A 48 8.77 9.39 -20.85
N LEU A 49 8.87 10.30 -19.88
CA LEU A 49 10.05 11.14 -19.66
C LEU A 49 11.16 10.38 -18.91
N SER A 50 12.40 10.87 -19.02
CA SER A 50 13.47 10.40 -18.15
C SER A 50 13.21 10.81 -16.69
N SER A 51 13.71 10.04 -15.72
CA SER A 51 13.42 10.26 -14.28
C SER A 51 13.67 11.69 -13.81
N HIS A 52 14.72 12.35 -14.30
CA HIS A 52 15.04 13.73 -13.96
C HIS A 52 14.03 14.72 -14.56
N LYS A 53 13.63 14.52 -15.82
CA LYS A 53 12.62 15.35 -16.49
C LYS A 53 11.24 15.16 -15.89
N ALA A 54 10.88 13.92 -15.54
CA ALA A 54 9.64 13.59 -14.86
C ALA A 54 9.56 14.27 -13.48
N LEU A 55 10.64 14.23 -12.71
CA LEU A 55 10.73 14.92 -11.42
C LEU A 55 10.53 16.42 -11.57
N HIS A 56 11.26 17.04 -12.51
CA HIS A 56 11.15 18.49 -12.71
C HIS A 56 9.76 18.90 -13.18
N ALA A 57 9.17 18.15 -14.13
CA ALA A 57 7.80 18.40 -14.59
C ALA A 57 6.77 18.32 -13.44
N LEU A 58 6.88 17.30 -12.58
CA LEU A 58 5.99 17.15 -11.42
C LEU A 58 6.22 18.24 -10.36
N GLU A 59 7.45 18.68 -10.15
CA GLU A 59 7.74 19.82 -9.26
C GLU A 59 7.08 21.10 -9.79
N THR A 60 7.23 21.41 -11.09
CA THR A 60 6.61 22.58 -11.72
C THR A 60 5.09 22.52 -11.72
N LEU A 61 4.49 21.33 -11.88
CA LEU A 61 3.03 21.18 -11.85
C LEU A 61 2.42 21.44 -10.45
N THR A 62 3.21 21.28 -9.39
CA THR A 62 2.67 21.16 -8.02
C THR A 62 3.15 22.21 -7.02
N HIS A 63 4.26 22.87 -7.30
CA HIS A 63 4.81 23.88 -6.38
C HIS A 63 4.83 25.26 -7.02
N ALA A 64 4.29 26.23 -6.29
CA ALA A 64 4.43 27.63 -6.62
C ALA A 64 5.88 28.08 -6.34
N THR A 65 6.55 28.60 -7.37
CA THR A 65 7.84 29.29 -7.27
C THR A 65 7.68 30.70 -7.84
N GLU A 66 8.67 31.57 -7.65
CA GLU A 66 8.63 32.91 -8.24
C GLU A 66 8.46 32.88 -9.77
N GLU A 67 9.02 31.87 -10.43
CA GLU A 67 8.90 31.66 -11.88
C GLU A 67 7.60 30.96 -12.30
N ASN A 68 6.88 30.34 -11.35
CA ASN A 68 5.64 29.60 -11.61
C ASN A 68 4.62 29.89 -10.49
N PRO A 69 3.91 31.02 -10.55
CA PRO A 69 3.04 31.47 -9.47
C PRO A 69 1.76 30.63 -9.33
N ASP A 70 1.25 30.07 -10.43
CA ASP A 70 -0.05 29.37 -10.47
C ASP A 70 0.10 27.90 -10.92
N PRO A 71 0.53 26.99 -10.02
CA PRO A 71 0.60 25.57 -10.33
C PRO A 71 -0.79 24.96 -10.55
N VAL A 72 -0.90 24.06 -11.54
CA VAL A 72 -2.16 23.42 -11.94
C VAL A 72 -2.78 22.59 -10.81
N MET A 73 -1.95 21.90 -10.03
CA MET A 73 -2.37 21.11 -8.88
C MET A 73 -1.52 21.49 -7.66
N PRO A 74 -1.92 22.51 -6.88
CA PRO A 74 -1.10 23.00 -5.78
C PRO A 74 -1.00 21.97 -4.66
N LEU A 75 0.23 21.59 -4.30
CA LEU A 75 0.49 20.74 -3.13
C LEU A 75 0.11 21.42 -1.81
N ASP A 76 0.17 22.75 -1.78
CA ASP A 76 -0.12 23.56 -0.58
C ASP A 76 -1.55 23.39 -0.08
N ALA A 77 -2.48 22.94 -0.94
CA ALA A 77 -3.86 22.61 -0.54
C ALA A 77 -3.94 21.40 0.40
N ILE A 78 -2.95 20.49 0.35
CA ILE A 78 -2.94 19.24 1.11
C ILE A 78 -1.95 19.31 2.27
N ALA A 79 -0.75 19.82 1.99
CA ALA A 79 0.32 19.92 2.97
C ALA A 79 1.07 21.24 2.74
N PRO A 80 0.88 22.26 3.60
CA PRO A 80 1.60 23.51 3.47
C PRO A 80 3.09 23.30 3.81
N GLN A 81 3.97 23.98 3.08
CA GLN A 81 5.41 24.07 3.39
C GLN A 81 6.16 22.73 3.47
N VAL A 82 5.86 21.79 2.56
CA VAL A 82 6.61 20.52 2.49
C VAL A 82 8.05 20.77 2.05
N PRO A 83 9.07 20.27 2.79
CA PRO A 83 10.47 20.43 2.40
C PRO A 83 10.80 19.83 1.03
N ALA A 84 11.71 20.47 0.29
CA ALA A 84 12.05 20.07 -1.09
C ALA A 84 12.45 18.59 -1.21
N LEU A 85 13.33 18.09 -0.31
CA LEU A 85 13.76 16.68 -0.32
C LEU A 85 12.61 15.71 -0.03
N PHE A 86 11.66 16.13 0.81
CA PHE A 86 10.48 15.32 1.13
C PHE A 86 9.59 15.16 -0.10
N ARG A 87 9.37 16.25 -0.86
CA ARG A 87 8.64 16.20 -2.13
C ARG A 87 9.31 15.28 -3.13
N ARG A 88 10.63 15.40 -3.32
CA ARG A 88 11.40 14.53 -4.24
C ARG A 88 11.29 13.06 -3.87
N ALA A 89 11.37 12.74 -2.58
CA ALA A 89 11.18 11.38 -2.09
C ALA A 89 9.77 10.86 -2.39
N ALA A 90 8.74 11.68 -2.19
CA ALA A 90 7.35 11.33 -2.48
C ALA A 90 7.09 11.15 -3.99
N ILE A 91 7.64 12.03 -4.83
CA ILE A 91 7.59 11.93 -6.29
C ILE A 91 8.21 10.63 -6.77
N HIS A 92 9.40 10.28 -6.28
CA HIS A 92 10.04 9.01 -6.66
C HIS A 92 9.25 7.78 -6.19
N ALA A 93 8.65 7.83 -5.01
CA ALA A 93 7.79 6.75 -4.53
C ALA A 93 6.52 6.60 -5.39
N ALA A 94 5.93 7.71 -5.82
CA ALA A 94 4.77 7.73 -6.71
C ALA A 94 5.11 7.21 -8.11
N LEU A 95 6.18 7.71 -8.75
CA LEU A 95 6.68 7.24 -10.04
C LEU A 95 7.01 5.74 -10.02
N GLY A 96 7.70 5.27 -8.98
CA GLY A 96 8.01 3.85 -8.82
C GLY A 96 6.76 2.99 -8.71
N SER A 97 5.73 3.48 -8.01
CA SER A 97 4.44 2.80 -7.88
C SER A 97 3.67 2.77 -9.19
N ALA A 98 3.70 3.87 -9.96
CA ALA A 98 3.07 3.98 -11.27
C ALA A 98 3.70 3.02 -12.29
N HIS A 99 5.03 3.01 -12.44
CA HIS A 99 5.71 2.06 -13.33
C HIS A 99 5.50 0.60 -12.90
N ALA A 100 5.50 0.32 -11.59
CA ALA A 100 5.19 -1.02 -11.09
C ALA A 100 3.76 -1.47 -11.44
N PHE A 101 2.81 -0.53 -11.41
CA PHE A 101 1.44 -0.78 -11.82
C PHE A 101 1.35 -1.07 -13.33
N GLU A 102 1.91 -0.22 -14.19
CA GLU A 102 1.92 -0.42 -15.64
C GLU A 102 2.53 -1.76 -16.04
N THR A 103 3.73 -2.06 -15.54
CA THR A 103 4.40 -3.33 -15.83
C THR A 103 3.61 -4.54 -15.34
N SER A 104 2.93 -4.42 -14.20
CA SER A 104 2.06 -5.47 -13.69
C SER A 104 0.80 -5.64 -14.55
N LEU A 105 0.22 -4.54 -15.02
CA LEU A 105 -0.95 -4.53 -15.88
C LEU A 105 -0.64 -5.18 -17.24
N GLN A 106 0.50 -4.82 -17.85
CA GLN A 106 0.97 -5.42 -19.11
C GLN A 106 1.16 -6.94 -18.97
N LYS A 107 1.80 -7.39 -17.88
CA LYS A 107 1.96 -8.82 -17.58
C LYS A 107 0.62 -9.53 -17.40
N TRP A 108 -0.34 -8.89 -16.75
CA TRP A 108 -1.68 -9.44 -16.56
C TRP A 108 -2.43 -9.55 -17.90
N ARG A 109 -2.39 -8.52 -18.75
CA ARG A 109 -2.98 -8.52 -20.11
C ARG A 109 -2.41 -9.67 -20.95
N ALA A 110 -1.08 -9.80 -20.99
CA ALA A 110 -0.41 -10.88 -21.72
C ALA A 110 -0.79 -12.29 -21.22
N ARG A 111 -1.04 -12.45 -19.91
CA ARG A 111 -1.52 -13.74 -19.35
C ARG A 111 -2.97 -14.02 -19.73
N LYS A 112 -3.82 -12.99 -19.69
CA LYS A 112 -5.22 -13.08 -20.11
C LYS A 112 -5.33 -13.51 -21.57
N GLU A 113 -4.55 -12.90 -22.47
CA GLU A 113 -4.48 -13.27 -23.88
C GLU A 113 -4.01 -14.72 -24.07
N LYS A 114 -2.93 -15.13 -23.40
CA LYS A 114 -2.45 -16.51 -23.44
C LYS A 114 -3.48 -17.53 -22.94
N ALA A 115 -4.27 -17.16 -21.93
CA ALA A 115 -5.34 -18.02 -21.42
C ALA A 115 -6.50 -18.12 -22.42
N ALA A 116 -6.87 -17.00 -23.05
CA ALA A 116 -7.88 -16.96 -24.10
C ALA A 116 -7.49 -17.83 -25.31
N LEU A 117 -6.24 -17.73 -25.78
CA LEU A 117 -5.69 -18.59 -26.85
C LEU A 117 -5.75 -20.07 -26.50
N LYS A 118 -5.49 -20.42 -25.23
CA LYS A 118 -5.56 -21.80 -24.72
C LYS A 118 -6.99 -22.25 -24.39
N LYS A 119 -8.01 -21.41 -24.64
CA LYS A 119 -9.42 -21.63 -24.25
C LYS A 119 -9.58 -22.00 -22.77
N LYS A 120 -8.68 -21.51 -21.90
CA LYS A 120 -8.73 -21.75 -20.45
C LYS A 120 -9.40 -20.59 -19.76
N ARG A 121 -10.19 -20.88 -18.73
CA ARG A 121 -10.81 -19.84 -17.88
C ARG A 121 -9.73 -19.09 -17.10
N PHE A 122 -9.74 -17.77 -17.18
CA PHE A 122 -8.78 -16.89 -16.52
C PHE A 122 -9.43 -16.21 -15.31
N THR A 123 -8.97 -16.54 -14.10
CA THR A 123 -9.57 -16.08 -12.82
C THR A 123 -8.69 -15.05 -12.11
N GLU A 124 -7.50 -14.73 -12.64
CA GLU A 124 -6.61 -13.74 -12.00
C GLU A 124 -7.18 -12.33 -12.20
N HIS A 125 -7.28 -11.58 -11.10
CA HIS A 125 -7.66 -10.16 -11.14
C HIS A 125 -6.42 -9.30 -11.40
N PRO A 126 -6.56 -8.15 -12.09
CA PRO A 126 -5.45 -7.24 -12.27
C PRO A 126 -4.98 -6.74 -10.90
N ARG A 127 -3.66 -6.62 -10.72
CA ARG A 127 -3.14 -6.01 -9.49
C ARG A 127 -3.40 -4.52 -9.54
N PHE A 128 -4.30 -4.05 -8.70
CA PHE A 128 -4.54 -2.63 -8.50
C PHE A 128 -3.29 -1.93 -7.94
N PRO A 129 -3.10 -0.63 -8.24
CA PRO A 129 -2.04 0.15 -7.64
C PRO A 129 -2.27 0.14 -6.13
N ARG A 130 -1.28 -0.32 -5.37
CA ARG A 130 -1.26 -0.05 -3.93
C ARG A 130 -0.67 1.34 -3.77
N GLY A 131 -1.35 2.21 -3.04
CA GLY A 131 -0.81 3.54 -2.73
C GLY A 131 0.63 3.46 -2.20
N PRO A 132 1.47 4.48 -2.46
CA PRO A 132 2.84 4.50 -1.96
C PRO A 132 2.87 4.27 -0.44
N GLY A 133 3.78 3.42 0.04
CA GLY A 133 3.96 3.18 1.47
C GLY A 133 3.15 2.02 2.09
N ILE A 134 2.24 1.36 1.34
CA ILE A 134 1.63 0.10 1.79
C ILE A 134 2.59 -1.05 1.48
N GLY A 135 3.69 -1.10 2.24
CA GLY A 135 4.60 -2.24 2.25
C GLY A 135 3.81 -3.54 2.51
N ARG A 136 4.26 -4.65 1.92
CA ARG A 136 3.77 -5.96 2.37
C ARG A 136 4.12 -6.05 3.86
N ARG A 137 3.15 -5.86 4.76
CA ARG A 137 3.29 -6.40 6.12
C ARG A 137 3.60 -7.87 5.90
N ARG A 138 4.85 -8.27 6.13
CA ARG A 138 5.16 -9.69 6.30
C ARG A 138 4.24 -10.10 7.44
N SER A 139 3.22 -10.89 7.13
CA SER A 139 2.56 -11.71 8.12
C SER A 139 3.70 -12.46 8.79
N THR A 140 4.08 -12.04 9.99
CA THR A 140 4.84 -12.89 10.88
C THR A 140 3.93 -14.07 11.12
N ARG A 141 4.16 -15.15 10.37
CA ARG A 141 3.54 -16.43 10.63
C ARG A 141 4.08 -16.85 12.00
N ALA A 142 3.40 -16.42 13.05
CA ALA A 142 3.61 -16.94 14.39
C ALA A 142 3.33 -18.44 14.26
N SER A 143 4.40 -19.23 14.24
CA SER A 143 4.32 -20.66 14.48
C SER A 143 3.80 -20.85 15.90
N GLY A 144 2.48 -20.84 16.05
CA GLY A 144 1.79 -21.39 17.21
C GLY A 144 1.94 -22.90 17.17
N LYS A 145 3.12 -23.42 17.51
CA LYS A 145 3.28 -24.80 17.93
C LYS A 145 2.90 -24.87 19.41
N GLY A 146 1.75 -25.48 19.66
CA GLY A 146 1.45 -26.18 20.91
C GLY A 146 0.99 -25.32 22.08
N ALA A 147 -0.32 -25.25 22.30
CA ALA A 147 -0.90 -25.31 23.64
C ALA A 147 -2.39 -25.68 23.54
N LEU A 148 -2.65 -26.95 23.87
CA LEU A 148 -3.81 -27.47 24.60
C LEU A 148 -5.22 -27.13 24.10
N ARG A 149 -5.81 -28.12 23.41
CA ARG A 149 -7.27 -28.25 23.27
C ARG A 149 -7.88 -28.40 24.68
N PRO A 150 -8.92 -27.63 25.06
CA PRO A 150 -9.64 -27.92 26.29
C PRO A 150 -10.38 -29.27 26.18
N PRO A 151 -10.47 -30.04 27.28
CA PRO A 151 -11.09 -31.36 27.25
C PRO A 151 -12.60 -31.25 26.99
N PHE A 152 -13.03 -32.13 26.09
CA PHE A 152 -14.41 -32.44 25.73
C PHE A 152 -15.16 -32.94 26.97
N PHE A 153 -16.00 -32.09 27.57
CA PHE A 153 -16.87 -32.48 28.67
C PHE A 153 -18.12 -33.15 28.08
N SER A 154 -18.10 -34.48 28.09
CA SER A 154 -19.24 -35.34 27.80
C SER A 154 -20.08 -35.45 29.08
N SER A 155 -21.33 -35.00 29.04
CA SER A 155 -22.33 -35.35 30.06
C SER A 155 -23.67 -35.58 29.37
N SER A 156 -23.95 -36.87 29.18
CA SER A 156 -25.26 -37.43 28.88
C SER A 156 -26.00 -37.74 30.18
N GLY A 157 -27.32 -37.50 30.21
CA GLY A 157 -28.24 -37.92 31.29
C GLY A 157 -29.13 -36.77 31.76
N GLN A 158 -30.27 -36.49 31.09
CA GLN A 158 -31.59 -37.08 31.34
C GLN A 158 -32.22 -36.64 32.68
N GLY A 159 -33.30 -35.84 32.60
CA GLY A 159 -34.15 -35.50 33.75
C GLY A 159 -35.34 -34.64 33.35
N ARG A 160 -36.54 -35.21 33.43
CA ARG A 160 -37.85 -34.70 33.01
C ARG A 160 -38.44 -33.65 33.97
N GLY A 161 -39.34 -32.81 33.43
CA GLY A 161 -40.35 -32.01 34.15
C GLY A 161 -40.48 -30.63 33.49
N GLY A 162 -41.56 -30.20 32.84
CA GLY A 162 -42.97 -30.54 32.98
C GLY A 162 -43.65 -29.52 33.89
N SER A 163 -44.27 -28.47 33.33
CA SER A 163 -45.54 -27.85 33.77
C SER A 163 -45.65 -26.34 33.41
N GLY A 164 -46.84 -25.93 32.94
CA GLY A 164 -47.41 -24.57 32.96
C GLY A 164 -47.02 -23.66 31.79
N SER A 165 -47.82 -23.45 30.74
CA SER A 165 -49.16 -22.84 30.68
C SER A 165 -49.22 -21.45 31.34
N THR A 166 -49.26 -20.36 30.55
CA THR A 166 -50.48 -19.56 30.23
C THR A 166 -50.09 -18.21 29.60
N PHE A 167 -50.81 -17.83 28.53
CA PHE A 167 -51.33 -16.50 28.16
C PHE A 167 -50.54 -15.25 28.61
N GLY A 168 -50.18 -14.29 27.74
CA GLY A 168 -50.98 -13.70 26.68
C GLY A 168 -51.35 -12.27 27.08
N SER A 169 -50.79 -11.30 26.36
CA SER A 169 -51.31 -9.95 25.98
C SER A 169 -50.16 -8.99 25.72
#